data_AF-A0A7S1JV40-F1
#
_entry.id   AF-A0A7S1JV40-F1
#
_cell.length_a   1.000
_cell.length_b   1.000
_cell.length_c   1.000
_cell.angle_alpha   90.00
_cell.angle_beta   90.00
_cell.angle_gamma   90.00
#
_symmetry.space_group_name_H-M   'P 1'
#
loop_
_entity.id
_entity.type
_entity.pdbx_description
1 polymer ?
#
loop_
_entity_poly.entity_id
_entity_poly.type
_entity_poly.pdbx_seq_one_letter_code
_entity_poly.pdbx_strand_id
1 'polypeptide(L)'
;RQDTRQGGDRCPHRHRGSAQVLVDGSEEPHKRAGMIERHDEPVLAYLEDIQSEWFDDKKQSSFRLIFKFSENPYFEPSTIVKSYILEQPDDGKDEVLSSTDWQALRKGGLSEGACAY
;
A
#
# COMPACT_ATOMS: atom_id res chain seq x y z
N ARG A 1 3.82 47.29 -10.90
CA ARG A 1 4.08 46.45 -9.71
C ARG A 1 3.15 45.24 -9.85
N GLN A 2 3.52 44.23 -10.67
CA GLN A 2 4.06 42.91 -10.24
C GLN A 2 3.16 42.32 -9.13
N ASP A 3 2.17 41.45 -9.35
CA ASP A 3 2.09 40.11 -9.98
C ASP A 3 2.80 38.99 -9.19
N THR A 4 2.02 38.08 -8.58
CA THR A 4 2.28 36.66 -8.22
C THR A 4 1.04 36.14 -7.44
N ARG A 5 0.10 35.37 -8.00
CA ARG A 5 0.10 33.92 -8.36
C ARG A 5 -0.06 32.94 -7.18
N GLN A 6 -1.10 32.11 -7.34
CA GLN A 6 -1.22 30.68 -6.98
C GLN A 6 -1.64 30.31 -5.54
N GLY A 7 -2.95 30.37 -5.30
CA GLY A 7 -3.63 29.37 -4.47
C GLY A 7 -3.96 28.18 -5.37
N GLY A 8 -3.03 27.24 -5.50
CA GLY A 8 -3.23 25.98 -6.20
C GLY A 8 -3.55 24.89 -5.19
N ASP A 9 -4.73 24.29 -5.34
CA ASP A 9 -5.13 23.04 -4.71
C ASP A 9 -4.00 22.02 -4.74
N ARG A 10 -3.42 21.71 -3.58
CA ARG A 10 -2.57 20.52 -3.45
C ARG A 10 -3.50 19.31 -3.51
N CYS A 11 -3.71 18.79 -4.71
CA CYS A 11 -4.17 17.43 -4.92
C CYS A 11 -3.30 16.48 -4.08
N PRO A 12 -3.89 15.48 -3.40
CA PRO A 12 -3.11 14.49 -2.68
C PRO A 12 -2.17 13.81 -3.68
N HIS A 13 -0.90 13.72 -3.32
CA HIS A 13 0.14 13.16 -4.17
C HIS A 13 -0.10 11.65 -4.29
N ARG A 14 -0.97 11.28 -5.22
CA ARG A 14 -1.25 9.90 -5.59
C ARG A 14 -0.01 9.39 -6.32
N HIS A 15 0.93 8.81 -5.58
CA HIS A 15 1.96 7.97 -6.20
C HIS A 15 1.25 6.73 -6.77
N ARG A 16 0.81 6.85 -8.02
CA ARG A 16 0.34 5.74 -8.82
C ARG A 16 1.57 4.92 -9.21
N GLY A 17 1.98 4.01 -8.34
CA GLY A 17 2.96 3.00 -8.67
C GLY A 17 2.29 1.94 -9.54
N SER A 18 2.68 1.83 -10.80
CA SER A 18 2.41 0.59 -11.55
C SER A 18 3.21 -0.54 -10.89
N ALA A 19 2.71 -1.78 -10.95
CA ALA A 19 3.43 -2.95 -10.44
C ALA A 19 4.88 -3.04 -10.97
N GLN A 20 5.13 -2.45 -12.14
CA GLN A 20 6.45 -2.31 -12.77
C GLN A 20 7.45 -1.46 -11.97
N VAL A 21 7.02 -0.46 -11.18
CA VAL A 21 7.95 0.39 -10.39
C VAL A 21 8.54 -0.37 -9.19
N LEU A 22 7.90 -1.47 -8.76
CA LEU A 22 8.49 -2.38 -7.78
C LEU A 22 9.68 -3.18 -8.33
N VAL A 23 9.84 -3.21 -9.65
CA VAL A 23 10.91 -3.97 -10.31
C VAL A 23 12.11 -3.07 -10.68
N ASP A 24 11.91 -1.77 -10.93
CA ASP A 24 12.93 -0.92 -11.58
C ASP A 24 13.53 0.20 -10.71
N GLY A 25 12.98 0.47 -9.51
CA GLY A 25 13.32 1.68 -8.73
C GLY A 25 14.30 1.52 -7.56
N SER A 26 15.11 0.47 -7.49
CA SER A 26 15.95 0.17 -6.32
C SER A 26 17.38 -0.13 -6.75
N GLU A 27 18.33 0.71 -6.36
CA GLU A 27 19.79 0.47 -6.55
C GLU A 27 20.30 -0.78 -5.81
N GLU A 28 19.43 -1.53 -5.13
CA GLU A 28 19.72 -2.81 -4.48
C GLU A 28 18.73 -3.91 -4.96
N PRO A 29 18.93 -4.50 -6.15
CA PRO A 29 18.02 -5.52 -6.72
C PRO A 29 17.96 -6.82 -5.90
N HIS A 30 18.93 -7.06 -5.01
CA HIS A 30 19.08 -8.32 -4.27
C HIS A 30 18.17 -8.47 -3.05
N LYS A 31 17.54 -7.38 -2.56
CA LYS A 31 16.68 -7.43 -1.36
C LYS A 31 15.22 -7.81 -1.63
N ARG A 32 14.74 -7.75 -2.87
CA ARG A 32 13.36 -8.12 -3.24
C ARG A 32 13.24 -9.53 -3.82
N ALA A 33 14.26 -9.98 -4.56
CA ALA A 33 14.25 -11.27 -5.26
C ALA A 33 14.20 -12.51 -4.33
N GLY A 34 14.49 -12.34 -3.03
CA GLY A 34 14.40 -13.43 -2.04
C GLY A 34 13.06 -13.53 -1.31
N MET A 35 12.14 -12.57 -1.50
CA MET A 35 10.83 -12.56 -0.82
C MET A 35 9.70 -13.07 -1.71
N ILE A 36 9.92 -13.12 -3.04
CA ILE A 36 8.96 -13.61 -4.02
C ILE A 36 9.46 -14.98 -4.48
N GLU A 37 8.67 -16.01 -4.21
CA GLU A 37 8.97 -17.38 -4.60
C GLU A 37 8.40 -17.69 -5.99
N ARG A 38 8.88 -18.75 -6.65
CA ARG A 38 8.42 -19.13 -8.01
C ARG A 38 6.91 -19.37 -8.09
N HIS A 39 6.28 -19.77 -6.98
CA HIS A 39 4.84 -20.00 -6.93
C HIS A 39 4.02 -18.72 -6.72
N ASP A 40 4.66 -17.61 -6.36
CA ASP A 40 4.01 -16.31 -6.25
C ASP A 40 3.85 -15.64 -7.62
N GLU A 41 4.75 -15.91 -8.57
CA GLU A 41 4.74 -15.31 -9.92
C GLU A 41 3.38 -15.43 -10.63
N PRO A 42 2.71 -16.60 -10.66
CA PRO A 42 1.41 -16.73 -11.33
C PRO A 42 0.30 -15.90 -10.67
N VAL A 43 0.37 -15.71 -9.35
CA VAL A 43 -0.59 -14.90 -8.60
C VAL A 43 -0.35 -13.41 -8.85
N LEU A 44 0.92 -12.99 -8.77
CA LEU A 44 1.35 -11.61 -8.98
C LEU A 44 1.16 -11.15 -10.43
N ALA A 45 1.02 -12.06 -11.40
CA ALA A 45 0.64 -11.72 -12.77
C ALA A 45 -0.73 -11.02 -12.87
N TYR A 46 -1.60 -11.21 -11.87
CA TYR A 46 -2.92 -10.57 -11.79
C TYR A 46 -2.90 -9.26 -10.98
N LEU A 47 -1.77 -8.86 -10.42
CA LEU A 47 -1.62 -7.61 -9.66
C LEU A 47 -1.58 -6.41 -10.62
N GLU A 48 -2.66 -5.63 -10.63
CA GLU A 48 -2.81 -4.48 -11.53
C GLU A 48 -2.14 -3.21 -10.98
N ASP A 49 -2.17 -3.02 -9.67
CA ASP A 49 -1.82 -1.73 -9.05
C ASP A 49 -1.45 -1.89 -7.58
N ILE A 50 -0.50 -1.08 -7.12
CA ILE A 50 -0.15 -0.96 -5.70
C ILE A 50 -0.17 0.52 -5.32
N GLN A 51 -0.99 0.84 -4.32
CA GLN A 51 -1.09 2.19 -3.77
C GLN A 51 -0.59 2.21 -2.33
N SER A 52 -0.02 3.33 -1.91
CA SER A 52 0.30 3.61 -0.51
C SER A 52 -0.49 4.83 -0.06
N GLU A 53 -1.15 4.74 1.09
CA GLU A 53 -1.94 5.82 1.66
C GLU A 53 -1.62 5.97 3.15
N TRP A 54 -1.44 7.21 3.62
CA TRP A 54 -1.36 7.50 5.05
C TRP A 54 -2.76 7.39 5.67
N PHE A 55 -2.83 6.98 6.94
CA PHE A 55 -4.08 7.03 7.70
C PHE A 55 -4.46 8.46 8.08
N ASP A 56 -3.46 9.31 8.32
CA ASP A 56 -3.61 10.74 8.58
C ASP A 56 -2.55 11.50 7.79
N ASP A 57 -2.98 12.33 6.83
CA ASP A 57 -2.07 13.13 6.00
C ASP A 57 -1.24 14.16 6.81
N LYS A 58 -1.70 14.51 8.02
CA LYS A 58 -1.03 15.47 8.91
C LYS A 58 -0.08 14.79 9.89
N LYS A 59 -0.38 13.54 10.25
CA LYS A 59 0.43 12.69 11.13
C LYS A 59 0.82 11.48 10.31
N GLN A 60 1.88 11.63 9.51
CA GLN A 60 2.42 10.58 8.65
C GLN A 60 3.10 9.46 9.46
N SER A 61 2.42 8.94 10.48
CA SER A 61 2.91 7.87 11.33
C SER A 61 2.49 6.53 10.73
N SER A 62 1.18 6.32 10.53
CA SER A 62 0.63 5.05 10.07
C SER A 62 0.24 5.10 8.59
N PHE A 63 0.50 4.02 7.86
CA PHE A 63 0.15 3.90 6.43
C PHE A 63 -0.38 2.52 6.06
N ARG A 64 -1.02 2.42 4.90
CA ARG A 64 -1.47 1.16 4.31
C ARG A 64 -0.98 1.00 2.88
N LEU A 65 -0.72 -0.25 2.51
CA LEU A 65 -0.49 -0.68 1.14
C LEU A 65 -1.77 -1.33 0.61
N ILE A 66 -2.19 -0.95 -0.58
CA ILE A 66 -3.41 -1.42 -1.23
C ILE A 66 -3.00 -2.10 -2.53
N PHE A 67 -3.09 -3.42 -2.55
CA PHE A 67 -2.81 -4.27 -3.69
C PHE A 67 -4.11 -4.56 -4.43
N LYS A 68 -4.21 -4.19 -5.70
CA LYS A 68 -5.40 -4.44 -6.52
C LYS A 68 -5.10 -5.51 -7.54
N PHE A 69 -5.92 -6.55 -7.52
CA PHE A 69 -5.84 -7.65 -8.46
C PHE A 69 -7.02 -7.65 -9.41
N SER A 70 -6.77 -8.04 -10.65
CA SER A 70 -7.83 -8.48 -11.54
C SER A 70 -8.45 -9.79 -11.03
N GLU A 71 -9.60 -10.17 -11.59
CA GLU A 71 -10.18 -11.49 -11.34
C GLU A 71 -9.16 -12.59 -11.67
N ASN A 72 -8.99 -13.55 -10.76
CA ASN A 72 -7.94 -14.55 -10.83
C ASN A 72 -8.41 -15.88 -10.17
N PRO A 73 -7.79 -17.02 -10.52
CA PRO A 73 -8.23 -18.33 -10.02
C PRO A 73 -7.72 -18.66 -8.61
N TYR A 74 -6.92 -17.78 -7.98
CA TYR A 74 -6.28 -18.07 -6.69
C TYR A 74 -7.11 -17.56 -5.51
N PHE A 75 -7.80 -16.43 -5.67
CA PHE A 75 -8.64 -15.85 -4.63
C PHE A 75 -9.71 -14.89 -5.19
N GLU A 76 -10.81 -14.75 -4.48
CA GLU A 76 -11.92 -13.85 -4.85
C GLU A 76 -11.71 -12.37 -4.46
N PRO A 77 -11.02 -12.01 -3.36
CA PRO A 77 -10.81 -10.61 -3.00
C PRO A 77 -9.96 -9.88 -4.03
N SER A 78 -10.57 -8.99 -4.79
CA SER A 78 -9.89 -8.13 -5.77
C SER A 78 -8.93 -7.09 -5.16
N THR A 79 -8.96 -6.90 -3.84
CA THR A 79 -8.10 -5.93 -3.17
C THR A 79 -7.62 -6.48 -1.85
N ILE A 80 -6.31 -6.46 -1.65
CA ILE A 80 -5.67 -6.81 -0.38
C ILE A 80 -5.08 -5.53 0.19
N VAL A 81 -5.38 -5.25 1.46
CA VAL A 81 -4.88 -4.08 2.18
C VAL A 81 -4.00 -4.56 3.31
N LYS A 82 -2.78 -4.03 3.39
CA LYS A 82 -1.86 -4.23 4.51
C LYS A 82 -1.68 -2.92 5.25
N SER A 83 -2.08 -2.88 6.51
CA SER A 83 -1.95 -1.69 7.35
C SER A 83 -0.73 -1.82 8.26
N TYR A 84 0.01 -0.73 8.42
CA TYR A 84 1.12 -0.57 9.35
C TYR A 84 0.78 0.58 10.31
N ILE A 85 0.61 0.25 11.58
CA ILE A 85 0.26 1.21 12.63
C ILE A 85 1.52 1.54 13.40
N LEU A 86 1.92 2.81 13.34
CA LEU A 86 3.07 3.33 14.06
C LEU A 86 2.58 4.21 15.22
N GLU A 87 3.18 3.99 16.37
CA GLU A 87 2.93 4.77 17.59
C GLU A 87 4.20 5.53 17.96
N GLN A 88 4.02 6.78 18.37
CA GLN A 88 5.10 7.57 18.94
C GLN A 88 5.05 7.39 20.47
N PRO A 89 6.09 6.79 21.07
CA PRO A 89 6.11 6.64 22.51
C PRO A 89 6.31 8.00 23.21
N ASP A 90 5.70 8.14 24.39
CA ASP A 90 5.72 9.39 25.18
C ASP A 90 7.11 9.84 25.63
N ASP A 91 8.11 8.97 25.50
CA ASP A 91 9.51 9.25 25.84
C ASP A 91 10.26 10.04 24.76
N GLY A 92 9.56 10.49 23.71
CA GLY A 92 10.11 11.35 22.66
C GLY A 92 11.05 10.63 21.69
N LYS A 93 11.01 9.30 21.65
CA LYS A 93 11.75 8.50 20.67
C LYS A 93 11.06 8.46 19.31
N ASP A 94 11.77 7.89 18.34
CA ASP A 94 11.27 7.62 17.00
C ASP A 94 10.01 6.75 17.04
N GLU A 95 9.18 6.91 16.02
CA GLU A 95 7.95 6.13 15.86
C GLU A 95 8.28 4.63 15.75
N VAL A 96 7.53 3.82 16.48
CA VAL A 96 7.72 2.37 16.52
C VAL A 96 6.52 1.70 15.86
N LEU A 97 6.79 0.67 15.06
CA LEU A 97 5.73 -0.18 14.52
C LEU A 97 5.04 -0.91 15.67
N SER A 98 3.82 -0.49 15.97
CA SER A 98 2.98 -1.04 17.03
C SER A 98 2.22 -2.27 16.54
N SER A 99 1.68 -2.21 15.32
CA SER A 99 0.83 -3.28 14.79
C SER A 99 0.83 -3.36 13.27
N THR A 100 0.52 -4.55 12.75
CA THR A 100 0.24 -4.77 11.33
C THR A 100 -1.04 -5.58 11.17
N ASP A 101 -1.85 -5.24 10.17
CA ASP A 101 -3.11 -5.93 9.89
C ASP A 101 -3.27 -6.20 8.38
N TRP A 102 -3.99 -7.27 8.05
CA TRP A 102 -4.30 -7.66 6.67
C TRP A 102 -5.82 -7.75 6.47
N GLN A 103 -6.32 -7.09 5.43
CA GLN A 103 -7.73 -7.09 5.09
C GLN A 103 -7.93 -7.39 3.60
N ALA A 104 -8.78 -8.35 3.30
CA ALA A 104 -9.14 -8.74 1.95
C ALA A 104 -10.54 -8.20 1.60
N LEU A 105 -10.66 -7.46 0.50
CA LEU A 105 -11.87 -6.77 0.07
C LEU A 105 -12.33 -7.27 -1.31
N ARG A 106 -13.62 -7.62 -1.41
CA ARG A 106 -14.28 -7.97 -2.68
C ARG A 106 -14.75 -6.70 -3.40
N LYS A 107 -14.68 -6.65 -4.74
CA LYS A 107 -15.31 -5.56 -5.51
C LYS A 107 -16.83 -5.66 -5.34
N GLY A 108 -17.46 -4.62 -4.80
CA GLY A 108 -18.92 -4.48 -4.85
C GLY A 108 -19.71 -4.60 -3.55
N GLY A 109 -19.09 -4.56 -2.36
CA GLY A 109 -19.83 -4.28 -1.12
C GLY A 109 -19.44 -5.15 0.06
N LEU A 110 -19.54 -4.51 1.23
CA LEU A 110 -19.45 -5.02 2.59
C LEU A 110 -19.72 -6.52 2.70
N SER A 111 -18.69 -7.29 3.03
CA SER A 111 -18.88 -8.52 3.78
C SER A 111 -17.99 -8.45 5.01
N GLU A 112 -18.62 -8.25 6.17
CA GLU A 112 -18.14 -8.84 7.42
C GLU A 112 -17.85 -10.31 7.14
N GLY A 113 -16.62 -10.72 7.39
CA GLY A 113 -16.13 -12.04 6.99
C GLY A 113 -14.62 -12.01 6.94
N ALA A 114 -14.00 -11.89 8.12
CA ALA A 114 -12.59 -12.16 8.31
C ALA A 114 -12.28 -13.54 7.71
N CYS A 115 -11.43 -13.58 6.68
CA CYS A 115 -10.74 -14.82 6.33
C CYS A 115 -9.64 -15.01 7.38
N ALA A 116 -9.94 -15.79 8.41
CA ALA A 116 -8.93 -16.43 9.22
C ALA A 116 -8.32 -17.56 8.37
N TYR A 117 -6.99 -17.54 8.23
CA TYR A 117 -6.19 -18.71 7.89
C TYR A 117 -5.43 -19.14 9.14
#